data_AF-A0A1B6G410-F1
#
_entry.id   AF-A0A1B6G410-F1
#
_cell.length_a   1.000
_cell.length_b   1.000
_cell.length_c   1.000
_cell.angle_alpha   90.00
_cell.angle_beta   90.00
_cell.angle_gamma   90.00
#
_symmetry.space_group_name_H-M   'P 1'
#
loop_
_entity.id
_entity.type
_entity.pdbx_description
1 polymer ?
#
loop_
_entity_poly.entity_id
_entity_poly.type
_entity_poly.pdbx_seq_one_letter_code
_entity_poly.pdbx_strand_id
1 'polypeptide(L)'
;GLQQLEWGGEAGGRLEGAVETLRQDLNSLRQSLEYRQSDQNQREEKDLLEGLDSRVGQISVRLRRMYSQVQDLGRTVNSNMQAVAYNTSILAALMEGQTANHSERVVSCPKPLPTLLPPPDNSTPPLPLDCWDTLRQGYNRSGIYQIQPSRYHQPFLAHCNMDTMGGGWTVFQSRVDGSTHFTRSWAEFEVGFGNMAAGEFWLGLGKLHLLTNA
;
A
#
# COMPACT_ATOMS: atom_id res chain seq x y z
N GLY A 1 7.32 88.67 48.48
CA GLY A 1 6.81 87.52 47.71
C GLY A 1 7.91 86.55 47.32
N LEU A 2 8.57 85.91 48.30
CA LEU A 2 9.58 84.86 48.02
C LEU A 2 9.22 83.49 48.65
N GLN A 3 8.26 83.43 49.58
CA GLN A 3 7.87 82.17 50.23
C GLN A 3 6.85 81.31 49.46
N GLN A 4 6.26 81.79 48.36
CA GLN A 4 5.33 80.98 47.55
C GLN A 4 6.03 80.16 46.46
N LEU A 5 7.28 80.48 46.10
CA LEU A 5 8.03 79.76 45.06
C LEU A 5 8.80 78.53 45.62
N GLU A 6 9.15 78.53 46.91
CA GLU A 6 9.83 77.38 47.55
C GLU A 6 8.89 76.19 47.81
N TRP A 7 7.63 76.43 48.18
CA TRP A 7 6.64 75.36 48.42
C TRP A 7 6.25 74.61 47.13
N GLY A 8 6.26 75.29 45.99
CA GLY A 8 6.03 74.67 44.68
C GLY A 8 7.18 73.73 44.26
N GLY A 9 8.40 74.03 44.67
CA GLY A 9 9.59 73.21 44.39
C GLY A 9 9.62 71.89 45.16
N GLU A 10 9.27 71.91 46.45
CA GLU A 10 9.21 70.67 47.26
C GLU A 10 8.08 69.74 46.82
N ALA A 11 6.89 70.29 46.55
CA ALA A 11 5.75 69.51 46.05
C ALA A 11 6.03 68.95 44.65
N GLY A 12 6.66 69.74 43.77
CA GLY A 12 7.09 69.33 42.43
C GLY A 12 8.14 68.22 42.47
N GLY A 13 9.18 68.35 43.31
CA GLY A 13 10.21 67.33 43.47
C GLY A 13 9.68 66.01 44.05
N ARG A 14 8.70 66.06 44.95
CA ARG A 14 8.00 64.85 45.43
C ARG A 14 7.18 64.18 44.33
N LEU A 15 6.53 64.97 43.49
CA LEU A 15 5.76 64.47 42.35
C LEU A 15 6.68 63.84 41.30
N GLU A 16 7.80 64.47 40.96
CA GLU A 16 8.81 63.94 40.04
C GLU A 16 9.43 62.63 40.57
N GLY A 17 9.74 62.56 41.86
CA GLY A 17 10.23 61.33 42.50
C GLY A 17 9.21 60.18 42.44
N ALA A 18 7.93 60.49 42.63
CA ALA A 18 6.85 59.51 42.48
C ALA A 18 6.68 59.05 41.02
N VAL A 19 6.79 59.97 40.05
CA VAL A 19 6.75 59.64 38.61
C VAL A 19 7.92 58.75 38.20
N GLU A 20 9.12 59.01 38.70
CA GLU A 20 10.30 58.19 38.38
C GLU A 20 10.20 56.79 39.00
N THR A 21 9.62 56.68 40.20
CA THR A 21 9.37 55.37 40.83
C THR A 21 8.33 54.58 40.03
N LEU A 22 7.22 55.21 39.63
CA LEU A 22 6.23 54.57 38.76
C LEU A 22 6.81 54.14 37.41
N ARG A 23 7.75 54.91 36.85
CA ARG A 23 8.45 54.57 35.61
C ARG A 23 9.32 53.33 35.79
N GLN A 24 10.04 53.23 36.91
CA GLN A 24 10.83 52.03 37.24
C GLN A 24 9.95 50.81 37.43
N ASP A 25 8.83 50.94 38.13
CA ASP A 25 7.86 49.87 38.33
C ASP A 25 7.25 49.40 36.99
N LEU A 26 6.91 50.33 36.10
CA LEU A 26 6.40 50.01 34.75
C LEU A 26 7.43 49.23 33.93
N ASN A 27 8.71 49.61 33.97
CA ASN A 27 9.77 48.90 33.27
C ASN A 27 9.97 47.48 33.83
N SER A 28 9.91 47.33 35.15
CA SER A 28 9.99 46.02 35.83
C SER A 28 8.81 45.11 35.46
N LEU A 29 7.60 45.66 35.45
CA LEU A 29 6.39 44.94 35.03
C LEU A 29 6.46 44.52 33.56
N ARG A 30 6.97 45.40 32.68
CA ARG A 30 7.17 45.09 31.26
C ARG A 30 8.13 43.92 31.08
N GLN A 31 9.29 43.94 31.74
CA GLN A 31 10.25 42.82 31.67
C GLN A 31 9.64 41.51 32.20
N SER A 32 8.86 41.58 33.28
CA SER A 32 8.18 40.41 33.84
C SER A 32 7.12 39.83 32.90
N LEU A 33 6.41 40.69 32.15
CA LEU A 33 5.45 40.27 31.14
C LEU A 33 6.16 39.60 29.94
N GLU A 34 7.22 40.22 29.43
CA GLU A 34 8.03 39.69 28.33
C GLU A 34 8.62 38.31 28.68
N TYR A 35 9.14 38.14 29.89
CA TYR A 35 9.62 36.86 30.38
C TYR A 35 8.51 35.80 30.44
N ARG A 36 7.35 36.12 31.04
CA ARG A 36 6.22 35.17 31.13
C ARG A 36 5.69 34.77 29.76
N GLN A 37 5.63 35.70 28.82
CA GLN A 37 5.17 35.41 27.46
C GLN A 37 6.17 34.54 26.70
N SER A 38 7.48 34.80 26.85
CA SER A 38 8.52 33.92 26.30
C SER A 38 8.44 32.50 26.87
N ASP A 39 8.24 32.38 28.18
CA ASP A 39 8.16 31.11 28.89
C ASP A 39 6.87 30.33 28.54
N GLN A 40 5.75 31.03 28.30
CA GLN A 40 4.53 30.43 27.74
C GLN A 40 4.73 29.94 26.30
N ASN A 41 5.28 30.78 25.42
CA ASN A 41 5.52 30.40 24.03
C ASN A 41 6.45 29.18 23.93
N GLN A 42 7.50 29.12 24.76
CA GLN A 42 8.41 27.97 24.82
C GLN A 42 7.71 26.68 25.29
N ARG A 43 6.77 26.78 26.23
CA ARG A 43 5.98 25.63 26.68
C ARG A 43 5.04 25.13 25.59
N GLU A 44 4.33 26.03 24.92
CA GLU A 44 3.42 25.66 23.82
C GLU A 44 4.17 25.02 22.65
N GLU A 45 5.33 25.56 22.27
CA GLU A 45 6.17 24.97 21.22
C GLU A 45 6.69 23.59 21.62
N LYS A 46 7.10 23.41 22.88
CA LYS A 46 7.52 22.11 23.42
C LYS A 46 6.38 21.09 23.37
N ASP A 47 5.18 21.46 23.80
CA ASP A 47 4.00 20.58 23.79
C ASP A 47 3.63 20.15 22.36
N LEU A 48 3.75 21.07 21.39
CA LEU A 48 3.54 20.77 19.96
C LEU A 48 4.58 19.78 19.41
N LEU A 49 5.85 19.96 19.78
CA LEU A 49 6.94 19.06 19.37
C LEU A 49 6.78 17.67 19.98
N GLU A 50 6.42 17.57 21.26
CA GLU A 50 6.13 16.29 21.91
C GLU A 50 4.91 15.59 21.27
N GLY A 51 3.86 16.36 20.94
CA GLY A 51 2.71 15.85 20.20
C GLY A 51 3.07 15.32 18.80
N LEU A 52 3.96 16.03 18.08
CA LEU A 52 4.44 15.60 16.77
C LEU A 52 5.29 14.33 16.88
N ASP A 53 6.20 14.25 17.86
CA ASP A 53 7.04 13.07 18.11
C ASP A 53 6.18 11.83 18.41
N SER A 54 5.16 11.98 19.25
CA SER A 54 4.19 10.90 19.54
C SER A 54 3.49 10.40 18.26
N ARG A 55 3.05 11.32 17.38
CA ARG A 55 2.40 10.96 16.11
C ARG A 55 3.36 10.27 15.15
N VAL A 56 4.59 10.77 15.02
CA VAL A 56 5.65 10.15 14.22
C VAL A 56 5.97 8.75 14.76
N GLY A 57 6.05 8.60 16.07
CA GLY A 57 6.19 7.32 16.77
C GLY A 57 5.09 6.32 16.38
N GLN A 58 3.82 6.75 16.46
CA GLN A 58 2.68 5.90 16.06
C GLN A 58 2.71 5.49 14.58
N ILE A 59 3.05 6.42 13.68
CA ILE A 59 3.20 6.12 12.25
C ILE A 59 4.32 5.09 12.04
N SER A 60 5.46 5.25 12.71
CA SER A 60 6.58 4.32 12.59
C SER A 60 6.23 2.89 13.02
N VAL A 61 5.40 2.73 14.07
CA VAL A 61 4.95 1.43 14.57
C VAL A 61 3.97 0.80 13.57
N ARG A 62 3.02 1.57 13.05
CA ARG A 62 2.09 1.10 12.01
C ARG A 62 2.82 0.66 10.75
N LEU A 63 3.79 1.45 10.29
CA LEU A 63 4.59 1.15 9.11
C LEU A 63 5.39 -0.16 9.30
N ARG A 64 6.03 -0.33 10.47
CA ARG A 64 6.75 -1.56 10.82
C ARG A 64 5.86 -2.79 10.82
N ARG A 65 4.66 -2.70 11.40
CA ARG A 65 3.68 -3.80 11.40
C ARG A 65 3.18 -4.13 10.00
N MET A 66 2.88 -3.12 9.18
CA MET A 66 2.46 -3.33 7.80
C MET A 66 3.55 -4.03 6.98
N TYR A 67 4.80 -3.60 7.14
CA TYR A 67 5.94 -4.21 6.47
C TYR A 67 6.20 -5.65 6.94
N SER A 68 6.06 -5.95 8.23
CA SER A 68 6.22 -7.32 8.73
C SER A 68 5.14 -8.26 8.19
N GLN A 69 3.88 -7.83 8.18
CA GLN A 69 2.76 -8.62 7.62
C GLN A 69 3.00 -8.99 6.15
N VAL A 70 3.48 -8.01 5.39
CA VAL A 70 3.89 -8.18 3.99
C VAL A 70 5.01 -9.21 3.85
N GLN A 71 6.05 -9.13 4.68
CA GLN A 71 7.18 -10.05 4.61
C GLN A 71 6.75 -11.48 4.97
N ASP A 72 5.90 -11.62 5.97
CA ASP A 72 5.36 -12.92 6.37
C ASP A 72 4.49 -13.52 5.26
N LEU A 73 3.64 -12.70 4.62
CA LEU A 73 2.90 -13.13 3.42
C LEU A 73 3.86 -13.58 2.30
N GLY A 74 4.94 -12.84 2.06
CA GLY A 74 5.99 -13.23 1.11
C GLY A 74 6.64 -14.57 1.45
N ARG A 75 6.93 -14.83 2.73
CA ARG A 75 7.47 -16.12 3.21
C ARG A 75 6.48 -17.25 3.01
N THR A 76 5.20 -17.04 3.36
CA THR A 76 4.14 -18.03 3.17
C THR A 76 3.95 -18.35 1.69
N VAL A 77 3.90 -17.34 0.83
CA VAL A 77 3.81 -17.53 -0.62
C VAL A 77 5.01 -18.31 -1.15
N ASN A 78 6.23 -17.97 -0.72
CA ASN A 78 7.44 -18.68 -1.14
C ASN A 78 7.46 -20.14 -0.65
N SER A 79 7.02 -20.40 0.58
CA SER A 79 6.91 -21.77 1.12
C SER A 79 5.86 -22.58 0.36
N ASN A 80 4.68 -22.00 0.11
CA ASN A 80 3.64 -22.63 -0.69
C ASN A 80 4.13 -22.88 -2.12
N MET A 81 4.89 -21.96 -2.70
CA MET A 81 5.49 -22.12 -4.03
C MET A 81 6.48 -23.28 -4.07
N GLN A 82 7.32 -23.46 -3.04
CA GLN A 82 8.23 -24.60 -2.95
C GLN A 82 7.47 -25.93 -2.81
N ALA A 83 6.38 -25.94 -2.02
CA ALA A 83 5.52 -27.11 -1.88
C ALA A 83 4.81 -27.47 -3.19
N VAL A 84 4.31 -26.46 -3.91
CA VAL A 84 3.71 -26.64 -5.24
C VAL A 84 4.75 -27.17 -6.22
N ALA A 85 5.95 -26.58 -6.29
CA ALA A 85 7.01 -27.05 -7.17
C ALA A 85 7.40 -28.51 -6.90
N TYR A 86 7.46 -28.91 -5.62
CA TYR A 86 7.70 -30.30 -5.23
C TYR A 86 6.55 -31.23 -5.63
N ASN A 87 5.29 -30.83 -5.39
CA ASN A 87 4.15 -31.63 -5.80
C ASN A 87 4.05 -31.75 -7.32
N THR A 88 4.37 -30.69 -8.06
CA THR A 88 4.44 -30.70 -9.53
C THR A 88 5.57 -31.59 -10.04
N SER A 89 6.73 -31.64 -9.37
CA SER A 89 7.82 -32.54 -9.78
C SER A 89 7.48 -34.01 -9.53
N ILE A 90 6.74 -34.32 -8.46
CA ILE A 90 6.18 -35.66 -8.24
C ILE A 90 5.20 -36.01 -9.36
N LEU A 91 4.28 -35.10 -9.71
CA LEU A 91 3.34 -35.32 -10.81
C LEU A 91 4.07 -35.52 -12.16
N ALA A 92 5.11 -34.73 -12.44
CA ALA A 92 5.93 -34.89 -13.64
C ALA A 92 6.63 -36.26 -13.67
N ALA A 93 7.23 -36.70 -12.56
CA ALA A 93 7.86 -38.01 -12.46
C ALA A 93 6.86 -39.17 -12.59
N LEU A 94 5.62 -39.00 -12.08
CA LEU A 94 4.53 -39.96 -12.27
C LEU A 94 4.05 -40.02 -13.74
N MET A 95 4.10 -38.90 -14.45
CA MET A 95 3.70 -38.80 -15.86
C MET A 95 4.79 -39.34 -16.82
N GLU A 96 6.07 -39.21 -16.47
CA GLU A 96 7.20 -39.77 -17.23
C GLU A 96 7.21 -41.32 -17.23
N GLY A 97 6.47 -41.96 -16.31
CA GLY A 97 6.25 -43.41 -16.29
C GLY A 97 5.22 -43.94 -17.30
N GLN A 98 4.56 -43.08 -18.08
CA GLN A 98 3.47 -43.47 -19.02
C GLN A 98 3.76 -43.19 -20.50
N THR A 99 5.01 -42.93 -20.91
CA THR A 99 5.35 -42.92 -22.34
C THR A 99 5.72 -44.32 -22.84
N ALA A 100 4.72 -45.18 -22.99
CA ALA A 100 4.77 -46.28 -23.96
C ALA A 100 3.35 -46.56 -24.47
N ASN A 101 3.15 -46.33 -25.77
CA ASN A 101 1.91 -46.56 -26.54
C ASN A 101 0.74 -45.60 -26.30
N HIS A 102 0.82 -44.42 -26.93
CA HIS A 102 -0.34 -43.99 -27.72
C HIS A 102 0.14 -43.60 -29.12
N SER A 103 -0.27 -44.42 -30.09
CA SER A 103 -0.12 -44.18 -31.53
C SER A 103 -0.74 -42.83 -31.92
N GLU A 104 -0.04 -42.16 -32.83
CA GLU A 104 -0.32 -40.93 -33.56
C GLU A 104 -1.79 -40.52 -33.69
N ARG A 105 -2.11 -39.30 -33.20
CA ARG A 105 -2.88 -38.31 -33.97
C ARG A 105 -2.40 -36.90 -33.61
N VAL A 106 -1.58 -36.32 -34.48
CA VAL A 106 -1.29 -34.89 -34.46
C VAL A 106 -2.56 -34.15 -34.90
N VAL A 107 -3.31 -33.58 -33.96
CA VAL A 107 -4.33 -32.58 -34.28
C VAL A 107 -3.62 -31.24 -34.42
N SER A 108 -3.49 -30.77 -35.66
CA SER A 108 -3.02 -29.43 -35.97
C SER A 108 -4.06 -28.40 -35.53
N CYS A 109 -3.65 -27.39 -34.77
CA CYS A 109 -4.50 -26.28 -34.35
C CYS A 109 -4.65 -25.23 -35.47
N PRO A 110 -5.87 -24.80 -35.83
CA PRO A 110 -6.07 -23.57 -36.59
C PRO A 110 -5.73 -22.34 -35.72
N LYS A 111 -5.08 -21.33 -36.32
CA LYS A 111 -4.82 -20.02 -35.70
C LYS A 111 -6.12 -19.39 -35.16
N PRO A 112 -6.10 -18.72 -33.99
CA PRO A 112 -7.21 -17.86 -33.59
C PRO A 112 -7.32 -16.65 -34.52
N LEU A 113 -8.51 -16.42 -35.06
CA LEU A 113 -8.85 -15.16 -35.74
C LEU A 113 -9.03 -14.05 -34.69
N PRO A 114 -8.68 -12.78 -34.96
CA PRO A 114 -8.91 -11.69 -34.02
C PRO A 114 -10.42 -11.40 -33.94
N THR A 115 -11.05 -11.67 -32.81
CA THR A 115 -12.45 -11.28 -32.59
C THR A 115 -12.49 -9.79 -32.24
N LEU A 116 -13.16 -9.03 -33.10
CA LEU A 116 -13.52 -7.63 -32.89
C LEU A 116 -14.36 -7.51 -31.61
N LEU A 117 -13.99 -6.58 -30.73
CA LEU A 117 -14.80 -6.21 -29.56
C LEU A 117 -16.16 -5.66 -30.04
N PRO A 118 -17.30 -6.17 -29.53
CA PRO A 118 -18.60 -5.55 -29.77
C PRO A 118 -18.75 -4.26 -28.93
N PRO A 119 -19.63 -3.33 -29.34
CA PRO A 119 -19.85 -2.06 -28.66
C PRO A 119 -20.49 -2.26 -27.27
N PRO A 120 -20.42 -1.27 -26.37
CA PRO A 120 -20.87 -1.41 -25.00
C PRO A 120 -22.41 -1.44 -24.97
N ASP A 121 -22.97 -2.61 -24.73
CA ASP A 121 -24.39 -2.78 -24.41
C ASP A 121 -24.56 -3.09 -22.92
N ASN A 122 -25.59 -2.48 -22.32
CA ASN A 122 -25.90 -2.44 -20.89
C ASN A 122 -26.58 -3.74 -20.40
N SER A 123 -26.20 -4.86 -21.01
CA SER A 123 -26.72 -6.22 -20.82
C SER A 123 -25.60 -7.22 -20.50
N THR A 124 -24.40 -6.71 -20.20
CA THR A 124 -23.19 -7.53 -20.02
C THR A 124 -23.31 -8.39 -18.76
N PRO A 125 -23.19 -9.73 -18.87
CA PRO A 125 -23.12 -10.59 -17.70
C PRO A 125 -22.01 -10.10 -16.76
N PRO A 126 -22.20 -10.15 -15.44
CA PRO A 126 -21.15 -9.74 -14.51
C PRO A 126 -19.89 -10.56 -14.79
N LEU A 127 -18.75 -9.87 -14.84
CA LEU A 127 -17.45 -10.50 -15.02
C LEU A 127 -17.24 -11.57 -13.93
N PRO A 128 -16.59 -12.70 -14.26
CA PRO A 128 -16.30 -13.74 -13.28
C PRO A 128 -15.45 -13.17 -12.14
N LEU A 129 -15.71 -13.58 -10.89
CA LEU A 129 -14.96 -13.09 -9.75
C LEU A 129 -13.52 -13.59 -9.77
N ASP A 130 -13.34 -14.85 -10.20
CA ASP A 130 -12.06 -15.53 -10.28
C ASP A 130 -12.06 -16.62 -11.39
N CYS A 131 -10.97 -17.40 -11.46
CA CYS A 131 -10.86 -18.49 -12.41
C CYS A 131 -11.80 -19.67 -12.12
N TRP A 132 -12.26 -19.84 -10.88
CA TRP A 132 -13.24 -20.86 -10.53
C TRP A 132 -14.62 -20.50 -11.09
N ASP A 133 -15.03 -19.24 -10.99
CA ASP A 133 -16.23 -18.71 -11.65
C ASP A 133 -16.14 -18.81 -13.16
N THR A 134 -14.97 -18.49 -13.72
CA THR A 134 -14.71 -18.62 -15.16
C THR A 134 -14.93 -20.08 -15.61
N LEU A 135 -14.44 -21.06 -14.85
CA LEU A 135 -14.68 -22.48 -15.12
C LEU A 135 -16.17 -22.85 -15.04
N ARG A 136 -16.89 -22.35 -14.03
CA ARG A 136 -18.34 -22.59 -13.87
C ARG A 136 -19.18 -22.02 -15.00
N GLN A 137 -18.72 -20.95 -15.64
CA GLN A 137 -19.34 -20.37 -16.83
C GLN A 137 -19.08 -21.20 -18.11
N GLY A 138 -18.32 -22.30 -18.01
CA GLY A 138 -18.06 -23.22 -19.12
C GLY A 138 -16.75 -22.96 -19.86
N TYR A 139 -15.95 -21.98 -19.42
CA TYR A 139 -14.62 -21.75 -19.98
C TYR A 139 -13.63 -22.77 -19.41
N ASN A 140 -13.39 -23.83 -20.18
CA ASN A 140 -12.65 -25.01 -19.75
C ASN A 140 -11.23 -25.12 -20.33
N ARG A 141 -10.67 -24.03 -20.87
CA ARG A 141 -9.30 -24.02 -21.43
C ARG A 141 -8.41 -23.16 -20.55
N SER A 142 -7.18 -23.61 -20.29
CA SER A 142 -6.20 -22.75 -19.63
C SER A 142 -5.87 -21.54 -20.50
N GLY A 143 -5.70 -20.38 -19.89
CA GLY A 143 -5.43 -19.13 -20.60
C GLY A 143 -5.58 -17.90 -19.74
N ILE A 144 -5.48 -16.73 -20.37
CA ILE A 144 -5.63 -15.44 -19.69
C ILE A 144 -7.08 -15.00 -19.79
N TYR A 145 -7.71 -14.74 -18.65
CA TYR A 145 -9.08 -14.29 -18.53
C TYR A 145 -9.16 -12.98 -17.78
N GLN A 146 -10.19 -12.20 -18.06
CA GLN A 146 -10.51 -11.00 -17.31
C GLN A 146 -11.43 -11.36 -16.15
N ILE A 147 -11.00 -11.05 -14.93
CA ILE A 147 -11.74 -11.32 -13.70
C ILE A 147 -11.97 -10.03 -12.91
N GLN A 148 -13.00 -10.02 -12.07
CA GLN A 148 -13.34 -8.89 -11.21
C GLN A 148 -13.75 -9.38 -9.81
N PRO A 149 -12.80 -9.60 -8.89
CA PRO A 149 -13.10 -10.13 -7.55
C PRO A 149 -14.00 -9.21 -6.72
N SER A 150 -13.98 -7.91 -7.01
CA SER A 150 -14.79 -6.91 -6.33
C SER A 150 -15.42 -5.96 -7.34
N ARG A 151 -16.74 -5.81 -7.27
CA ARG A 151 -17.52 -4.86 -8.06
C ARG A 151 -17.14 -3.39 -7.83
N TYR A 152 -16.39 -3.09 -6.76
CA TYR A 152 -15.88 -1.76 -6.46
C TYR A 152 -14.48 -1.48 -7.04
N HIS A 153 -13.80 -2.50 -7.56
CA HIS A 153 -12.47 -2.40 -8.13
C HIS A 153 -12.50 -2.67 -9.63
N GLN A 154 -11.51 -2.13 -10.34
CA GLN A 154 -11.39 -2.38 -11.78
C GLN A 154 -11.07 -3.86 -12.04
N PRO A 155 -11.68 -4.47 -13.07
CA PRO A 155 -11.31 -5.80 -13.52
C PRO A 155 -9.84 -5.86 -13.93
N PHE A 156 -9.23 -7.04 -13.81
CA PHE A 156 -7.85 -7.26 -14.24
C PHE A 156 -7.69 -8.64 -14.90
N LEU A 157 -6.61 -8.80 -15.65
CA LEU A 157 -6.26 -10.06 -16.29
C LEU A 157 -5.58 -11.01 -15.31
N ALA A 158 -5.99 -12.28 -15.32
CA ALA A 158 -5.40 -13.36 -14.56
C ALA A 158 -5.23 -14.61 -15.44
N HIS A 159 -4.19 -15.38 -15.17
CA HIS A 159 -3.99 -16.65 -15.85
C HIS A 159 -4.78 -17.73 -15.10
N CYS A 160 -5.75 -18.32 -15.79
CA CYS A 160 -6.54 -19.43 -15.28
C CYS A 160 -5.97 -20.75 -15.78
N ASN A 161 -5.60 -21.62 -14.85
CA ASN A 161 -5.29 -23.01 -15.16
C ASN A 161 -6.55 -23.85 -14.98
N MET A 162 -7.11 -24.31 -16.11
CA MET A 162 -8.32 -25.11 -16.17
C MET A 162 -8.04 -26.61 -16.30
N ASP A 163 -6.79 -27.00 -16.56
CA ASP A 163 -6.42 -28.38 -16.87
C ASP A 163 -5.94 -29.15 -15.63
N THR A 164 -5.28 -28.47 -14.69
CA THR A 164 -4.61 -29.11 -13.55
C THR A 164 -5.56 -29.31 -12.39
N MET A 165 -5.60 -30.53 -11.83
CA MET A 165 -6.33 -30.88 -10.60
C MET A 165 -7.79 -30.40 -10.57
N GLY A 166 -8.51 -30.57 -11.68
CA GLY A 166 -9.92 -30.17 -11.79
C GLY A 166 -10.16 -28.71 -12.20
N GLY A 167 -9.11 -27.92 -12.40
CA GLY A 167 -9.16 -26.60 -12.99
C GLY A 167 -9.67 -25.49 -12.07
N GLY A 168 -9.86 -24.30 -12.65
CA GLY A 168 -10.37 -23.12 -11.95
C GLY A 168 -9.33 -22.41 -11.07
N TRP A 169 -8.05 -22.71 -11.28
CA TRP A 169 -6.96 -22.11 -10.50
C TRP A 169 -6.58 -20.73 -11.03
N THR A 170 -6.68 -19.71 -10.17
CA THR A 170 -6.12 -18.39 -10.45
C THR A 170 -4.62 -18.40 -10.17
N VAL A 171 -3.81 -18.40 -11.22
CA VAL A 171 -2.35 -18.40 -11.11
C VAL A 171 -1.88 -16.98 -10.81
N PHE A 172 -1.30 -16.77 -9.63
CA PHE A 172 -0.81 -15.46 -9.18
C PHE A 172 0.70 -15.26 -9.39
N GLN A 173 1.44 -16.35 -9.60
CA GLN A 173 2.86 -16.33 -9.89
C GLN A 173 3.23 -17.52 -10.76
N SER A 174 4.13 -17.32 -11.72
CA SER A 174 4.67 -18.41 -12.53
C SER A 174 6.14 -18.18 -12.85
N ARG A 175 6.92 -19.28 -12.83
CA ARG A 175 8.34 -19.36 -13.18
C ARG A 175 8.52 -20.59 -14.07
N VAL A 176 9.18 -20.41 -15.21
CA VAL A 176 9.37 -21.43 -16.24
C VAL A 176 10.85 -21.51 -16.63
N ASP A 177 11.44 -20.40 -17.05
CA ASP A 177 12.76 -20.36 -17.70
C ASP A 177 13.72 -19.31 -17.12
N GLY A 178 13.28 -18.47 -16.19
CA GLY A 178 14.06 -17.40 -15.59
C GLY A 178 14.18 -16.14 -16.45
N SER A 179 13.39 -16.01 -17.53
CA SER A 179 13.34 -14.82 -18.39
C SER A 179 12.94 -13.53 -17.65
N THR A 180 12.20 -13.65 -16.55
CA THR A 180 11.76 -12.53 -15.73
C THR A 180 12.57 -12.44 -14.44
N HIS A 181 13.22 -11.30 -14.20
CA HIS A 181 13.88 -11.01 -12.93
C HIS A 181 12.86 -10.71 -11.82
N PHE A 182 12.98 -11.42 -10.69
CA PHE A 182 12.15 -11.23 -9.48
C PHE A 182 12.83 -10.33 -8.43
N THR A 183 14.06 -9.88 -8.68
CA THR A 183 14.70 -8.83 -7.87
C THR A 183 14.11 -7.49 -8.26
N ARG A 184 13.01 -7.10 -7.61
CA ARG A 184 12.18 -5.95 -7.95
C ARG A 184 11.93 -5.04 -6.76
N SER A 185 11.58 -3.80 -7.04
CA SER A 185 11.20 -2.83 -6.02
C SER A 185 9.85 -3.18 -5.38
N TRP A 186 9.58 -2.60 -4.21
CA TRP A 186 8.30 -2.76 -3.52
C TRP A 186 7.09 -2.38 -4.40
N ALA A 187 7.20 -1.24 -5.10
CA ALA A 187 6.14 -0.75 -5.97
C ALA A 187 5.84 -1.74 -7.13
N GLU A 188 6.87 -2.38 -7.68
CA GLU A 188 6.67 -3.41 -8.71
C GLU A 188 5.99 -4.66 -8.14
N PHE A 189 6.34 -5.09 -6.92
CA PHE A 189 5.64 -6.20 -6.26
C PHE A 189 4.19 -5.87 -5.92
N GLU A 190 3.88 -4.61 -5.60
CA GLU A 190 2.52 -4.16 -5.33
C GLU A 190 1.64 -4.25 -6.59
N VAL A 191 2.14 -3.73 -7.73
CA VAL A 191 1.38 -3.64 -8.99
C VAL A 191 1.39 -4.94 -9.80
N GLY A 192 2.48 -5.70 -9.75
CA GLY A 192 2.72 -6.86 -10.61
C GLY A 192 3.74 -6.59 -11.72
N PHE A 193 4.38 -7.66 -12.22
CA PHE A 193 5.39 -7.58 -13.28
C PHE A 193 5.51 -8.90 -14.07
N GLY A 194 6.29 -8.88 -15.15
CA GLY A 194 6.49 -10.02 -16.04
C GLY A 194 5.45 -10.08 -17.15
N ASN A 195 5.40 -11.19 -17.87
CA ASN A 195 4.52 -11.39 -19.02
C ASN A 195 3.73 -12.69 -18.86
N MET A 196 2.46 -12.53 -18.53
CA MET A 196 1.51 -13.62 -18.33
C MET A 196 1.30 -14.48 -19.59
N ALA A 197 1.46 -13.90 -20.78
CA ALA A 197 1.38 -14.63 -22.06
C ALA A 197 2.68 -15.37 -22.41
N ALA A 198 3.83 -14.93 -21.87
CA ALA A 198 5.11 -15.62 -22.01
C ALA A 198 5.35 -16.67 -20.91
N GLY A 199 4.44 -16.77 -19.91
CA GLY A 199 4.48 -17.80 -18.88
C GLY A 199 5.22 -17.43 -17.59
N GLU A 200 5.96 -16.32 -17.53
CA GLU A 200 6.61 -15.86 -16.30
C GLU A 200 6.06 -14.51 -15.83
N PHE A 201 5.48 -14.47 -14.63
CA PHE A 201 4.90 -13.25 -14.10
C PHE A 201 4.67 -13.30 -12.60
N TRP A 202 4.44 -12.11 -12.03
CA TRP A 202 3.91 -11.85 -10.71
C TRP A 202 2.65 -11.00 -10.86
N LEU A 203 1.51 -11.48 -10.35
CA LEU A 203 0.21 -10.82 -10.54
C LEU A 203 0.14 -9.45 -9.84
N GLY A 204 0.80 -9.31 -8.69
CA GLY A 204 0.79 -8.10 -7.87
C GLY A 204 0.09 -8.30 -6.53
N LEU A 205 0.65 -7.74 -5.45
CA LEU A 205 0.10 -7.85 -4.10
C LEU A 205 -1.25 -7.15 -3.97
N GLY A 206 -1.47 -6.03 -4.66
CA GLY A 206 -2.76 -5.35 -4.63
C GLY A 206 -3.89 -6.24 -5.17
N LYS A 207 -3.63 -6.95 -6.28
CA LYS A 207 -4.60 -7.87 -6.89
C LYS A 207 -4.80 -9.13 -6.05
N LEU A 208 -3.72 -9.66 -5.47
CA LEU A 208 -3.79 -10.79 -4.53
C LEU A 208 -4.64 -10.45 -3.31
N HIS A 209 -4.47 -9.25 -2.74
CA HIS A 209 -5.29 -8.79 -1.62
C HIS A 209 -6.78 -8.76 -1.97
N LEU A 210 -7.14 -8.33 -3.19
CA LEU A 210 -8.52 -8.36 -3.67
C LEU A 210 -9.06 -9.78 -3.81
N LEU A 211 -8.25 -10.73 -4.26
CA LEU A 211 -8.65 -12.13 -4.41
C LEU A 211 -8.87 -12.83 -3.07
N THR A 212 -8.06 -12.51 -2.06
CA THR A 212 -8.12 -13.21 -0.75
C THR A 212 -9.06 -12.56 0.26
N ASN A 213 -9.56 -11.35 -0.01
CA ASN A 213 -10.49 -10.63 0.87
C ASN A 213 -11.84 -10.36 0.19
N ALA A 214 -12.13 -11.04 -0.92
CA ALA A 214 -13.43 -11.01 -1.59
C ALA A 214 -14.50 -11.78 -0.80
#